data_AF-A0AAX1EEA8-F1
#
_entry.id   AF-A0AAX1EEA8-F1
#
_cell.length_a   1.000
_cell.length_b   1.000
_cell.length_c   1.000
_cell.angle_alpha   90.00
_cell.angle_beta   90.00
_cell.angle_gamma   90.00
#
_symmetry.space_group_name_H-M   'P 1'
#
loop_
_entity.id
_entity.type
_entity.pdbx_description
1 polymer ?
#
loop_
_entity_poly.entity_id
_entity_poly.type
_entity_poly.pdbx_seq_one_letter_code
_entity_poly.pdbx_strand_id
1 'polypeptide(L)'
;MKNQSRFLFILLSVFFITIAHSKEPVVCDSKYVLCNAAPCQAIPGMKDRALCTCSIWEGKNIGYSACEQRNPQTAPYQQTKLLSTFSFGGMHYKYIHCKAGTPWTNCLDQECFIDKNDPRRAHCNCKIEEGTAYVTFAGMCDINACDKSMWSGAKADDNLKFMNLLSKDMAYETPPMRACLNKHNENNEAKHD
;
A
#
# COMPACT_ATOMS: atom_id res chain seq x y z
N MET A 1 -40.14 -13.60 -64.75
CA MET A 1 -38.67 -13.59 -64.94
C MET A 1 -38.07 -12.51 -64.05
N LYS A 2 -37.10 -12.86 -63.18
CA LYS A 2 -36.14 -11.99 -62.45
C LYS A 2 -36.73 -10.94 -61.47
N ASN A 3 -36.20 -10.66 -60.29
CA ASN A 3 -34.97 -11.10 -59.62
C ASN A 3 -35.16 -10.85 -58.12
N GLN A 4 -34.84 -11.85 -57.30
CA GLN A 4 -34.73 -11.74 -55.85
C GLN A 4 -33.49 -10.91 -55.51
N SER A 5 -33.60 -9.84 -54.73
CA SER A 5 -32.43 -9.16 -54.17
C SER A 5 -32.56 -9.12 -52.65
N ARG A 6 -31.96 -10.12 -52.02
CA ARG A 6 -31.77 -10.23 -50.57
C ARG A 6 -30.77 -9.17 -50.12
N PHE A 7 -31.25 -8.12 -49.46
CA PHE A 7 -30.39 -7.21 -48.71
C PHE A 7 -30.03 -7.86 -47.37
N LEU A 8 -28.84 -8.44 -47.31
CA LEU A 8 -28.24 -8.97 -46.09
C LEU A 8 -27.55 -7.82 -45.34
N PHE A 9 -28.23 -7.23 -44.36
CA PHE A 9 -27.64 -6.27 -43.42
C PHE A 9 -26.73 -7.02 -42.43
N ILE A 10 -25.42 -7.01 -42.68
CA ILE A 10 -24.41 -7.49 -41.72
C ILE A 10 -24.19 -6.37 -40.69
N LEU A 11 -24.79 -6.51 -39.52
CA LEU A 11 -24.50 -5.71 -38.32
C LEU A 11 -23.08 -6.07 -37.83
N LEU A 12 -22.08 -5.27 -38.22
CA LEU A 12 -20.73 -5.30 -37.64
C LEU A 12 -20.79 -4.66 -36.24
N SER A 13 -21.15 -5.45 -35.23
CA SER A 13 -20.98 -5.08 -33.82
C SER A 13 -19.49 -5.13 -33.46
N VAL A 14 -18.80 -4.00 -33.54
CA VAL A 14 -17.44 -3.83 -33.05
C VAL A 14 -17.48 -3.89 -31.52
N PHE A 15 -17.21 -5.06 -30.95
CA PHE A 15 -16.95 -5.23 -29.53
C PHE A 15 -15.60 -4.58 -29.21
N PHE A 16 -15.61 -3.33 -28.74
CA PHE A 16 -14.45 -2.73 -28.09
C PHE A 16 -14.24 -3.44 -26.75
N ILE A 17 -13.37 -4.44 -26.72
CA ILE A 17 -12.89 -5.04 -25.48
C ILE A 17 -12.00 -3.99 -24.81
N THR A 18 -12.53 -3.27 -23.83
CA THR A 18 -11.72 -2.40 -22.96
C THR A 18 -10.87 -3.30 -22.08
N ILE A 19 -9.61 -3.51 -22.47
CA ILE A 19 -8.63 -4.16 -21.60
C ILE A 19 -8.32 -3.17 -20.48
N ALA A 20 -8.76 -3.47 -19.26
CA ALA A 20 -8.39 -2.70 -18.08
C ALA A 20 -6.87 -2.81 -17.87
N HIS A 21 -6.13 -1.73 -18.17
CA HIS A 21 -4.69 -1.69 -17.94
C HIS A 21 -4.44 -1.39 -16.46
N SER A 22 -3.96 -2.39 -15.71
CA SER A 22 -3.50 -2.17 -14.33
C SER A 22 -2.28 -1.25 -14.35
N LYS A 23 -2.31 -0.14 -13.60
CA LYS A 23 -1.18 0.77 -13.48
C LYS A 23 -0.01 0.04 -12.79
N GLU A 24 1.17 0.07 -13.40
CA GLU A 24 2.36 -0.53 -12.77
C GLU A 24 2.90 0.34 -11.63
N PRO A 25 3.49 -0.26 -10.58
CA PRO A 25 4.18 0.48 -9.54
C PRO A 25 5.40 1.22 -10.10
N VAL A 26 5.64 2.43 -9.60
CA VAL A 26 6.74 3.31 -9.96
C VAL A 26 7.62 3.53 -8.73
N VAL A 27 8.93 3.33 -8.89
CA VAL A 27 9.92 3.71 -7.89
C VAL A 27 10.35 5.16 -8.14
N CYS A 28 10.37 5.97 -7.07
CA CYS A 28 10.78 7.36 -7.10
C CYS A 28 11.78 7.61 -5.97
N ASP A 29 12.56 8.67 -6.11
CA ASP A 29 13.40 9.19 -5.03
C ASP A 29 12.85 10.55 -4.59
N SER A 30 12.26 10.60 -3.40
CA SER A 30 11.54 11.79 -2.95
C SER A 30 11.35 11.79 -1.44
N LYS A 31 10.83 12.89 -0.90
CA LYS A 31 10.17 12.90 0.41
C LYS A 31 8.85 12.12 0.33
N TYR A 32 8.52 11.35 1.35
CA TYR A 32 7.31 10.52 1.38
C TYR A 32 6.78 10.27 2.80
N VAL A 33 5.57 9.72 2.88
CA VAL A 33 4.95 9.31 4.15
C VAL A 33 4.90 7.78 4.24
N LEU A 34 5.54 7.22 5.26
CA LEU A 34 5.55 5.78 5.52
C LEU A 34 4.54 5.41 6.60
N CYS A 35 3.57 4.59 6.21
CA CYS A 35 2.47 4.13 7.07
C CYS A 35 2.53 2.62 7.39
N ASN A 36 3.53 1.88 6.94
CA ASN A 36 3.56 0.40 7.00
C ASN A 36 3.33 -0.25 8.39
N ALA A 37 3.48 0.50 9.48
CA ALA A 37 3.18 0.09 10.86
C ALA A 37 2.28 1.10 11.62
N ALA A 38 1.57 1.99 10.90
CA ALA A 38 0.84 3.09 11.52
C ALA A 38 -0.46 2.62 12.18
N PRO A 39 -0.76 3.06 13.42
CA PRO A 39 -2.07 2.88 14.03
C PRO A 39 -3.07 3.85 13.40
N CYS A 40 -4.30 3.40 13.26
CA CYS A 40 -5.37 4.15 12.62
C CYS A 40 -6.65 4.17 13.43
N GLN A 41 -7.45 5.22 13.27
CA GLN A 41 -8.75 5.38 13.89
C GLN A 41 -9.77 5.75 12.82
N ALA A 42 -10.96 5.13 12.87
CA ALA A 42 -12.04 5.48 11.95
C ALA A 42 -12.40 6.96 12.07
N ILE A 43 -12.63 7.64 10.94
CA ILE A 43 -13.01 9.05 10.94
C ILE A 43 -14.53 9.13 11.21
N PRO A 44 -15.00 9.81 12.27
CA PRO A 44 -16.43 9.95 12.53
C PRO A 44 -17.17 10.53 11.32
N GLY A 45 -18.22 9.85 10.89
CA GLY A 45 -19.02 10.25 9.72
C GLY A 45 -18.49 9.76 8.37
N MET A 46 -17.31 9.12 8.30
CA MET A 46 -16.77 8.52 7.08
C MET A 46 -16.61 7.01 7.26
N LYS A 47 -17.52 6.23 6.66
CA LYS A 47 -17.60 4.77 6.90
C LYS A 47 -16.42 3.97 6.35
N ASP A 48 -15.75 4.48 5.32
CA ASP A 48 -14.69 3.78 4.58
C ASP A 48 -13.32 4.43 4.78
N ARG A 49 -13.18 5.34 5.75
CA ARG A 49 -11.96 6.11 5.96
C ARG A 49 -11.47 6.08 7.40
N ALA A 50 -10.16 6.04 7.54
CA ALA A 50 -9.46 6.13 8.81
C ALA A 50 -8.36 7.17 8.76
N LEU A 51 -8.12 7.83 9.89
CA LEU A 51 -6.97 8.68 10.09
C LEU A 51 -5.83 7.85 10.67
N CYS A 52 -4.70 7.83 9.98
CA CYS A 52 -3.50 7.13 10.40
C CYS A 52 -2.36 8.12 10.69
N THR A 53 -1.64 7.91 11.80
CA THR A 53 -0.47 8.74 12.14
C THR A 53 0.80 8.06 11.65
N CYS A 54 1.37 8.61 10.59
CA CYS A 54 2.49 8.02 9.87
C CYS A 54 3.79 8.82 10.10
N SER A 55 4.89 8.29 9.57
CA SER A 55 6.22 8.88 9.69
C SER A 55 6.68 9.46 8.35
N ILE A 56 7.40 10.57 8.39
CA ILE A 56 7.93 11.23 7.19
C ILE A 56 9.38 10.79 6.96
N TRP A 57 9.68 10.44 5.72
CA TRP A 57 10.98 9.94 5.29
C TRP A 57 11.39 10.57 3.97
N GLU A 58 12.64 10.31 3.57
CA GLU A 58 13.21 10.71 2.29
C GLU A 58 14.05 9.58 1.72
N GLY A 59 14.02 9.44 0.40
CA GLY A 59 14.73 8.39 -0.34
C GLY A 59 13.84 7.60 -1.29
N LYS A 60 14.33 6.44 -1.70
CA LYS A 60 13.64 5.51 -2.59
C LYS A 60 12.34 5.01 -1.99
N ASN A 61 11.25 5.20 -2.73
CA ASN A 61 9.91 4.78 -2.35
C ASN A 61 9.10 4.32 -3.57
N ILE A 62 8.12 3.46 -3.35
CA ILE A 62 7.33 2.82 -4.40
C ILE A 62 5.83 2.96 -4.13
N GLY A 63 5.09 3.22 -5.21
CA GLY A 63 3.65 3.47 -5.24
C GLY A 63 3.15 3.43 -6.67
N TYR A 64 1.85 3.60 -6.88
CA TYR A 64 1.26 3.70 -8.21
C TYR A 64 1.21 5.14 -8.72
N SER A 65 1.25 6.17 -7.86
CA SER A 65 1.32 7.57 -8.30
C SER A 65 2.59 7.86 -9.12
N ALA A 66 2.53 8.80 -10.07
CA ALA A 66 3.73 9.26 -10.78
C ALA A 66 4.65 10.08 -9.84
N CYS A 67 5.95 10.14 -10.10
CA CYS A 67 6.91 10.79 -9.20
C CYS A 67 6.58 12.28 -8.97
N GLU A 68 6.11 12.98 -10.00
CA GLU A 68 5.71 14.38 -9.92
C GLU A 68 4.52 14.60 -8.98
N GLN A 69 3.62 13.61 -8.90
CA GLN A 69 2.45 13.63 -8.01
C GLN A 69 2.80 13.41 -6.54
N ARG A 70 4.00 12.87 -6.25
CA ARG A 70 4.48 12.60 -4.88
C ARG A 70 5.21 13.79 -4.26
N ASN A 71 5.61 14.76 -5.08
CA ASN A 71 6.29 15.96 -4.60
C ASN A 71 5.42 16.71 -3.59
N PRO A 72 6.02 17.31 -2.53
CA PRO A 72 5.27 18.12 -1.58
C PRO A 72 4.42 19.18 -2.28
N GLN A 73 3.12 19.21 -1.97
CA GLN A 73 2.19 20.19 -2.51
C GLN A 73 1.69 21.10 -1.40
N THR A 74 1.54 22.40 -1.69
CA THR A 74 0.79 23.29 -0.79
C THR A 74 -0.70 23.03 -0.95
N ALA A 75 -1.37 22.74 0.16
CA ALA A 75 -2.80 22.52 0.27
C ALA A 75 -3.48 23.71 0.98
N PRO A 76 -4.83 23.76 1.03
CA PRO A 76 -5.55 24.78 1.78
C PRO A 76 -5.02 24.96 3.22
N TYR A 77 -5.17 26.16 3.75
CA TYR A 77 -4.68 26.52 5.10
C TYR A 77 -3.16 26.36 5.29
N GLN A 78 -2.40 26.50 4.19
CA GLN A 78 -0.94 26.43 4.15
C GLN A 78 -0.40 25.10 4.68
N GLN A 79 -1.19 24.02 4.56
CA GLN A 79 -0.73 22.69 4.93
C GLN A 79 0.16 22.12 3.82
N THR A 80 1.16 21.34 4.21
CA THR A 80 1.95 20.56 3.24
C THR A 80 1.29 19.20 3.06
N LYS A 81 0.90 18.90 1.83
CA LYS A 81 0.39 17.60 1.41
C LYS A 81 1.51 16.75 0.82
N LEU A 82 1.53 15.48 1.21
CA LEU A 82 2.36 14.41 0.66
C LEU A 82 1.50 13.18 0.37
N LEU A 83 2.03 12.24 -0.40
CA LEU A 83 1.42 10.92 -0.55
C LEU A 83 2.12 9.89 0.33
N SER A 84 1.35 8.92 0.84
CA SER A 84 1.95 7.75 1.46
C SER A 84 2.38 6.73 0.43
N THR A 85 3.61 6.23 0.58
CA THR A 85 4.21 5.22 -0.29
C THR A 85 4.93 4.17 0.56
N PHE A 86 5.24 3.03 -0.05
CA PHE A 86 6.03 2.00 0.61
C PHE A 86 7.51 2.28 0.42
N SER A 87 8.31 1.96 1.43
CA SER A 87 9.76 1.95 1.37
C SER A 87 10.29 1.03 2.47
N PHE A 88 11.59 0.74 2.44
CA PHE A 88 12.29 0.07 3.52
C PHE A 88 12.67 0.99 4.69
N GLY A 89 12.14 2.23 4.74
CA GLY A 89 12.22 3.06 5.95
C GLY A 89 11.75 2.27 7.18
N GLY A 90 12.51 2.33 8.28
CA GLY A 90 12.25 1.48 9.45
C GLY A 90 12.48 -0.01 9.20
N MET A 91 13.50 -0.37 8.42
CA MET A 91 13.87 -1.76 8.07
C MET A 91 14.02 -2.74 9.24
N HIS A 92 14.10 -2.25 10.49
CA HIS A 92 14.10 -3.09 11.70
C HIS A 92 12.74 -3.73 11.99
N TYR A 93 11.65 -3.24 11.38
CA TYR A 93 10.34 -3.85 11.55
C TYR A 93 10.21 -5.12 10.70
N LYS A 94 9.76 -6.20 11.35
CA LYS A 94 9.30 -7.42 10.68
C LYS A 94 7.78 -7.34 10.49
N TYR A 95 7.26 -7.96 9.43
CA TYR A 95 5.81 -7.98 9.19
C TYR A 95 5.15 -9.26 9.73
N ILE A 96 3.91 -9.10 10.19
CA ILE A 96 3.02 -10.19 10.60
C ILE A 96 1.90 -10.40 9.58
N HIS A 97 1.32 -11.60 9.56
CA HIS A 97 0.17 -11.94 8.72
C HIS A 97 -1.13 -11.92 9.53
N CYS A 98 -1.97 -10.92 9.31
CA CYS A 98 -3.26 -10.83 9.95
C CYS A 98 -4.32 -11.60 9.14
N LYS A 99 -5.13 -12.39 9.84
CA LYS A 99 -6.23 -13.15 9.23
C LYS A 99 -7.34 -12.21 8.76
N ALA A 100 -8.18 -12.69 7.84
CA ALA A 100 -9.41 -11.99 7.49
C ALA A 100 -10.32 -11.86 8.72
N GLY A 101 -11.04 -10.74 8.82
CA GLY A 101 -12.03 -10.48 9.87
C GLY A 101 -11.89 -9.09 10.47
N THR A 102 -10.69 -8.73 10.92
CA THR A 102 -10.43 -7.42 11.51
C THR A 102 -10.18 -6.36 10.42
N PRO A 103 -10.87 -5.20 10.44
CA PRO A 103 -10.61 -4.12 9.50
C PRO A 103 -9.16 -3.63 9.57
N TRP A 104 -8.62 -3.27 8.42
CA TRP A 104 -7.29 -2.67 8.28
C TRP A 104 -7.35 -1.51 7.30
N THR A 105 -6.25 -0.80 7.12
CA THR A 105 -6.24 0.39 6.24
C THR A 105 -5.19 0.29 5.14
N ASN A 106 -5.61 0.59 3.92
CA ASN A 106 -4.70 0.78 2.80
C ASN A 106 -4.37 2.27 2.68
N CYS A 107 -3.14 2.63 3.05
CA CYS A 107 -2.64 3.99 2.95
C CYS A 107 -1.87 4.26 1.65
N LEU A 108 -1.64 3.26 0.80
CA LEU A 108 -0.83 3.43 -0.39
C LEU A 108 -1.44 4.48 -1.34
N ASP A 109 -0.61 5.43 -1.77
CA ASP A 109 -0.96 6.61 -2.58
C ASP A 109 -2.09 7.47 -1.98
N GLN A 110 -2.39 7.36 -0.69
CA GLN A 110 -3.36 8.21 -0.02
C GLN A 110 -2.75 9.55 0.37
N GLU A 111 -3.59 10.58 0.40
CA GLU A 111 -3.18 11.92 0.80
C GLU A 111 -2.92 12.00 2.30
N CYS A 112 -1.82 12.68 2.63
CA CYS A 112 -1.36 12.90 3.98
C CYS A 112 -0.99 14.37 4.18
N PHE A 113 -1.27 14.90 5.37
CA PHE A 113 -0.90 16.25 5.75
C PHE A 113 0.13 16.23 6.86
N ILE A 114 1.22 16.99 6.69
CA ILE A 114 2.27 17.10 7.70
C ILE A 114 1.67 17.70 8.97
N ASP A 115 1.99 17.10 10.13
CA ASP A 115 1.60 17.62 11.42
C ASP A 115 2.32 18.95 11.69
N LYS A 116 1.55 20.00 12.01
CA LYS A 116 2.09 21.34 12.29
C LYS A 116 2.94 21.38 13.57
N ASN A 117 2.72 20.44 14.49
CA ASN A 117 3.40 20.37 15.78
C ASN A 117 4.59 19.40 15.76
N ASP A 118 4.61 18.41 14.84
CA ASP A 118 5.76 17.52 14.64
C ASP A 118 6.00 17.26 13.14
N PRO A 119 6.97 17.96 12.50
CA PRO A 119 7.22 17.83 11.07
C PRO A 119 7.83 16.47 10.65
N ARG A 120 8.02 15.53 11.59
CA ARG A 120 8.39 14.14 11.31
C ARG A 120 7.16 13.23 11.19
N ARG A 121 5.97 13.76 11.46
CA ARG A 121 4.68 13.04 11.45
C ARG A 121 3.77 13.61 10.37
N ALA A 122 2.92 12.75 9.83
CA ALA A 122 1.83 13.14 8.95
C ALA A 122 0.56 12.36 9.29
N HIS A 123 -0.58 12.98 9.05
CA HIS A 123 -1.91 12.39 9.22
C HIS A 123 -2.46 12.04 7.85
N CYS A 124 -2.65 10.74 7.61
CA CYS A 124 -3.12 10.22 6.33
C CYS A 124 -4.58 9.83 6.41
N ASN A 125 -5.35 10.20 5.39
CA ASN A 125 -6.72 9.75 5.23
C ASN A 125 -6.71 8.44 4.44
N CYS A 126 -6.70 7.30 5.11
CA CYS A 126 -6.54 5.99 4.46
C CYS A 126 -7.87 5.28 4.25
N LYS A 127 -7.94 4.43 3.22
CA LYS A 127 -9.13 3.62 2.94
C LYS A 127 -9.19 2.44 3.92
N ILE A 128 -10.35 2.18 4.51
CA ILE A 128 -10.62 0.98 5.30
C ILE A 128 -10.91 -0.19 4.35
N GLU A 129 -10.25 -1.30 4.60
CA GLU A 129 -10.44 -2.58 3.91
C GLU A 129 -11.01 -3.59 4.91
N GLU A 130 -12.01 -4.35 4.48
CA GLU A 130 -12.75 -5.29 5.32
C GLU A 130 -12.74 -6.69 4.71
N GLY A 131 -12.85 -7.71 5.57
CA GLY A 131 -13.08 -9.09 5.12
C GLY A 131 -11.89 -9.77 4.42
N THR A 132 -10.73 -9.12 4.31
CA THR A 132 -9.53 -9.70 3.69
C THR A 132 -8.39 -9.84 4.69
N ALA A 133 -7.57 -10.88 4.50
CA ALA A 133 -6.28 -10.99 5.17
C ALA A 133 -5.32 -9.88 4.70
N TYR A 134 -4.37 -9.51 5.55
CA TYR A 134 -3.41 -8.46 5.26
C TYR A 134 -2.08 -8.70 5.98
N VAL A 135 -1.06 -7.95 5.61
CA VAL A 135 0.20 -7.85 6.33
C VAL A 135 0.38 -6.45 6.88
N THR A 136 1.00 -6.36 8.07
CA THR A 136 1.39 -5.08 8.69
C THR A 136 2.75 -5.24 9.33
N PHE A 137 3.51 -4.15 9.38
CA PHE A 137 4.80 -4.07 10.08
C PHE A 137 4.65 -3.68 11.56
N ALA A 138 3.40 -3.59 12.03
CA ALA A 138 3.08 -3.36 13.43
C ALA A 138 3.23 -4.64 14.29
N GLY A 139 2.99 -4.48 15.59
CA GLY A 139 2.82 -5.61 16.50
C GLY A 139 4.10 -6.28 16.99
N MET A 140 5.29 -5.92 16.50
CA MET A 140 6.57 -6.47 16.98
C MET A 140 6.58 -8.01 17.00
N CYS A 141 6.04 -8.64 15.96
CA CYS A 141 5.84 -10.09 15.88
C CYS A 141 4.81 -10.72 16.84
N ASP A 142 4.05 -9.94 17.62
CA ASP A 142 2.84 -10.40 18.29
C ASP A 142 1.66 -10.39 17.30
N ILE A 143 1.25 -11.57 16.85
CA ILE A 143 0.11 -11.72 15.94
C ILE A 143 -1.21 -11.22 16.55
N ASN A 144 -1.33 -11.19 17.89
CA ASN A 144 -2.52 -10.68 18.54
C ASN A 144 -2.64 -9.15 18.41
N ALA A 145 -1.59 -8.46 17.93
CA ALA A 145 -1.67 -7.06 17.60
C ALA A 145 -2.70 -6.76 16.50
N CYS A 146 -2.95 -7.71 15.61
CA CYS A 146 -3.95 -7.60 14.54
C CYS A 146 -5.34 -7.23 15.07
N ASP A 147 -5.68 -7.67 16.29
CA ASP A 147 -7.02 -7.47 16.88
C ASP A 147 -7.07 -6.31 17.90
N LYS A 148 -5.91 -5.71 18.22
CA LYS A 148 -5.81 -4.62 19.21
C LYS A 148 -6.01 -3.24 18.62
N SER A 149 -5.84 -3.08 17.31
CA SER A 149 -5.97 -1.80 16.61
C SER A 149 -6.23 -2.03 15.13
N MET A 150 -6.76 -0.99 14.46
CA MET A 150 -6.81 -0.95 13.00
C MET A 150 -5.47 -0.43 12.50
N TRP A 151 -4.68 -1.30 11.88
CA TRP A 151 -3.35 -0.96 11.37
C TRP A 151 -3.40 -0.61 9.90
N SER A 152 -2.44 0.20 9.47
CA SER A 152 -2.10 0.27 8.06
C SER A 152 -1.33 -0.98 7.63
N GLY A 153 -1.64 -1.44 6.43
CA GLY A 153 -1.11 -2.68 5.89
C GLY A 153 -1.26 -2.77 4.38
N ALA A 154 -1.07 -3.98 3.87
CA ALA A 154 -1.24 -4.33 2.46
C ALA A 154 -1.72 -5.76 2.31
N LYS A 155 -2.25 -6.13 1.14
CA LYS A 155 -2.40 -7.54 0.80
C LYS A 155 -1.03 -8.21 0.71
N ALA A 156 -0.95 -9.50 1.02
CA ALA A 156 0.32 -10.23 1.04
C ALA A 156 1.05 -10.19 -0.32
N ASP A 157 0.31 -10.39 -1.42
CA ASP A 157 0.88 -10.38 -2.77
C ASP A 157 1.38 -8.99 -3.17
N ASP A 158 0.64 -7.94 -2.83
CA ASP A 158 1.05 -6.54 -3.08
C ASP A 158 2.32 -6.20 -2.29
N ASN A 159 2.37 -6.59 -1.01
CA ASN A 159 3.56 -6.41 -0.17
C ASN A 159 4.79 -7.11 -0.78
N LEU A 160 4.64 -8.37 -1.19
CA LEU A 160 5.73 -9.11 -1.82
C LEU A 160 6.15 -8.49 -3.16
N LYS A 161 5.19 -8.08 -4.01
CA LYS A 161 5.46 -7.36 -5.26
C LYS A 161 6.29 -6.11 -5.00
N PHE A 162 5.88 -5.29 -4.03
CA PHE A 162 6.52 -4.02 -3.72
C PHE A 162 7.91 -4.19 -3.12
N MET A 163 8.07 -5.15 -2.19
CA MET A 163 9.38 -5.50 -1.64
C MET A 163 10.35 -5.94 -2.75
N ASN A 164 9.92 -6.83 -3.65
CA ASN A 164 10.79 -7.33 -4.72
C ASN A 164 11.19 -6.22 -5.72
N LEU A 165 10.22 -5.40 -6.14
CA LEU A 165 10.49 -4.31 -7.08
C LEU A 165 11.44 -3.26 -6.49
N LEU A 166 11.20 -2.85 -5.23
CA LEU A 166 12.05 -1.87 -4.57
C LEU A 166 13.44 -2.43 -4.27
N SER A 167 13.55 -3.70 -3.85
CA SER A 167 14.85 -4.37 -3.67
C SER A 167 15.66 -4.40 -4.94
N LYS A 168 15.02 -4.73 -6.08
CA LYS A 168 15.69 -4.74 -7.38
C LYS A 168 16.22 -3.35 -7.74
N ASP A 169 15.42 -2.30 -7.55
CA ASP A 169 15.85 -0.91 -7.82
C ASP A 169 17.02 -0.48 -6.91
N MET A 170 16.97 -0.89 -5.65
CA MET A 170 18.00 -0.58 -4.65
C MET A 170 19.21 -1.54 -4.66
N ALA A 171 19.27 -2.46 -5.63
CA ALA A 171 20.32 -3.48 -5.76
C ALA A 171 20.50 -4.40 -4.53
N TYR A 172 19.41 -4.67 -3.80
CA TYR A 172 19.41 -5.73 -2.79
C TYR A 172 19.19 -7.09 -3.44
N GLU A 173 20.01 -8.08 -3.06
CA GLU A 173 19.84 -9.47 -3.51
C GLU A 173 18.50 -10.07 -3.08
N THR A 174 18.02 -9.69 -1.90
CA THR A 174 16.72 -10.09 -1.34
C THR A 174 16.05 -8.93 -0.60
N PRO A 175 14.72 -8.96 -0.39
CA PRO A 175 14.03 -8.02 0.49
C PRO A 175 14.64 -7.90 1.88
N PRO A 176 15.07 -6.69 2.32
CA PRO A 176 15.70 -6.51 3.64
C PRO A 176 14.68 -6.67 4.78
N MET A 177 13.41 -6.39 4.52
CA MET A 177 12.30 -6.57 5.46
C MET A 177 11.82 -8.01 5.46
N ARG A 178 11.75 -8.63 6.65
CA ARG A 178 11.41 -10.06 6.80
C ARG A 178 10.07 -10.28 7.48
N ALA A 179 9.45 -11.42 7.20
CA ALA A 179 8.32 -11.91 7.97
C ALA A 179 8.76 -12.24 9.40
N CYS A 180 7.84 -12.12 10.34
CA CYS A 180 7.99 -12.75 11.64
C CYS A 180 7.94 -14.28 11.48
N LEU A 181 8.95 -14.96 12.02
CA LEU A 181 8.94 -16.42 12.09
C LEU A 181 7.87 -16.84 13.10
N ASN A 182 7.01 -17.77 12.73
CA ASN A 182 6.22 -18.48 13.72
C ASN A 182 7.18 -19.30 14.59
N LYS A 183 6.95 -19.40 15.90
CA LYS A 183 7.74 -20.24 16.84
C LYS A 183 7.89 -21.72 16.41
N HIS A 184 7.14 -22.17 15.40
CA HIS A 184 7.32 -23.49 14.78
C HIS A 184 8.50 -23.60 13.80
N ASN A 185 9.02 -22.47 13.28
CA ASN A 185 10.12 -22.45 12.30
C ASN A 185 11.48 -22.11 12.92
N GLU A 186 11.55 -21.73 14.20
CA GLU A 186 12.81 -21.42 14.90
C GLU A 186 13.73 -22.64 15.01
N ASN A 187 13.19 -23.86 14.94
CA ASN A 187 13.96 -25.11 15.04
C ASN A 187 14.70 -25.51 13.74
N ASN A 188 14.48 -24.81 12.61
CA ASN A 188 15.11 -25.15 11.33
C ASN A 188 16.21 -24.16 10.90
N GLU A 189 16.23 -22.94 11.42
CA GLU A 189 17.29 -21.96 11.10
C GLU A 189 18.53 -22.12 12.02
N ALA A 190 18.39 -22.69 13.21
CA ALA A 190 19.52 -22.93 14.13
C ALA A 190 20.43 -24.13 13.74
N LYS A 191 20.36 -24.62 12.50
CA LYS A 191 21.14 -25.78 12.03
C LYS A 191 22.09 -25.47 10.85
N HIS A 192 22.20 -24.22 10.43
CA HIS A 192 23.07 -23.81 9.33
C HIS A 192 24.05 -22.67 9.65
N ASP A 193 24.32 -22.44 10.93
CA ASP A 193 25.50 -21.69 11.38
C ASP A 193 26.60 -22.65 11.86
#